data_AF-A0A3S0JMP6-F1
#
_entry.id   AF-A0A3S0JMP6-F1
#
_cell.length_a   1.000
_cell.length_b   1.000
_cell.length_c   1.000
_cell.angle_alpha   90.00
_cell.angle_beta   90.00
_cell.angle_gamma   90.00
#
_symmetry.space_group_name_H-M   'P 1'
#
loop_
_entity.id
_entity.type
_entity.pdbx_description
1 polymer ?
#
loop_
_entity_poly.entity_id
_entity_poly.type
_entity_poly.pdbx_seq_one_letter_code
_entity_poly.pdbx_strand_id
1 'polypeptide(L)'
;MRITIKYHSTWRNSFLDGTDELPINKRDNSRKFKPTGNKDNNIDERQITLNTIFGVLCRLIGDQRKLYQARQEVFDDYYFKGLEDKISYEDQSIIFHETAYIINKSDDRPSQGTFLGVLPDNTPLFFSPYSQNIWHILELDPNELLEFIISESIPVVSLGNASPKTILNRLDLITSLKTYTLIKVKSSKLSELIKVKEDKYAEKKQSGKKITDNETFQLNQLKVELEQLSYDENIKFENKLLAAINVLKSRFPDRDYFDKKGEKNGEMKWIDLYSGTLYLAINLLKESGVDIEPFLNPKKNIQGFNPSGFNGVRDFLNPLSGGSKRIGGTPTVITKASGELKIFIDISEERAKDLEQKILDAGVSSFYLGKKGLAYVTKIDTRENS
;
A
#
# COMPACT_ATOMS: atom_id res chain seq x y z
N MET A 1 45.92 19.16 -6.21
CA MET A 1 44.96 20.18 -5.73
C MET A 1 44.03 19.58 -4.66
N ARG A 2 43.61 20.37 -3.67
CA ARG A 2 42.60 20.01 -2.65
C ARG A 2 41.54 21.08 -2.51
N ILE A 3 40.25 20.68 -2.48
CA ILE A 3 39.11 21.56 -2.22
C ILE A 3 38.39 21.06 -0.95
N THR A 4 38.24 21.94 0.03
CA THR A 4 37.52 21.65 1.28
C THR A 4 36.15 22.32 1.28
N ILE A 5 35.11 21.53 1.52
CA ILE A 5 33.72 21.95 1.53
C ILE A 5 33.12 21.62 2.89
N LYS A 6 32.61 22.63 3.59
CA LYS A 6 31.84 22.43 4.83
C LYS A 6 30.36 22.39 4.49
N TYR A 7 29.63 21.48 5.11
CA TYR A 7 28.20 21.33 4.87
C TYR A 7 27.41 21.01 6.13
N HIS A 8 26.13 21.40 6.12
CA HIS A 8 25.21 21.28 7.24
C HIS A 8 23.85 20.77 6.79
N SER A 9 23.28 19.86 7.59
CA SER A 9 21.90 19.38 7.46
C SER A 9 21.52 18.87 6.06
N THR A 10 22.45 18.19 5.39
CA THR A 10 22.22 17.59 4.06
C THR A 10 21.44 16.30 4.21
N TRP A 11 20.46 16.07 3.35
CA TRP A 11 19.63 14.88 3.40
C TRP A 11 20.30 13.73 2.66
N ARG A 12 20.40 12.57 3.32
CA ARG A 12 21.01 11.34 2.80
C ARG A 12 19.95 10.35 2.31
N ASN A 13 18.83 10.84 1.76
CA ASN A 13 17.72 9.99 1.32
C ASN A 13 17.21 10.33 -0.08
N SER A 14 16.84 9.29 -0.84
CA SER A 14 16.03 9.43 -2.05
C SER A 14 14.58 8.98 -1.83
N PHE A 15 13.63 9.75 -2.36
CA PHE A 15 12.19 9.47 -2.27
C PHE A 15 11.55 9.26 -3.65
N LEU A 16 12.37 9.28 -4.71
CA LEU A 16 11.92 9.13 -6.07
C LEU A 16 12.48 7.83 -6.65
N ASP A 17 11.73 7.20 -7.54
CA ASP A 17 12.23 6.10 -8.37
C ASP A 17 13.21 6.59 -9.45
N GLY A 18 13.81 5.65 -10.18
CA GLY A 18 14.75 5.94 -11.26
C GLY A 18 16.12 6.50 -10.81
N THR A 19 16.79 7.20 -11.72
CA THR A 19 18.14 7.75 -11.53
C THR A 19 18.27 9.18 -12.05
N ASP A 20 19.11 9.99 -11.40
CA ASP A 20 19.54 11.33 -11.82
C ASP A 20 20.56 11.35 -12.96
N GLU A 21 21.07 10.18 -13.32
CA GLU A 21 22.07 10.00 -14.37
C GLU A 21 21.46 9.87 -15.77
N LEU A 22 20.13 9.83 -15.87
CA LEU A 22 19.41 9.73 -17.13
C LEU A 22 18.39 10.86 -17.28
N PRO A 23 18.00 11.20 -18.52
CA PRO A 23 16.84 12.06 -18.77
C PRO A 23 15.61 11.54 -18.04
N ILE A 24 14.75 12.47 -17.61
CA ILE A 24 13.43 12.10 -17.08
C ILE A 24 12.66 11.42 -18.22
N ASN A 25 11.92 10.35 -17.88
CA ASN A 25 11.16 9.60 -18.86
C ASN A 25 10.20 10.53 -19.63
N LYS A 26 10.25 10.48 -20.97
CA LYS A 26 9.47 11.38 -21.83
C LYS A 26 7.95 11.12 -21.79
N ARG A 27 7.50 9.93 -21.38
CA ARG A 27 6.06 9.59 -21.38
C ARG A 27 5.27 10.30 -20.28
N ASP A 28 5.85 10.50 -19.10
CA ASP A 28 5.20 11.06 -17.93
C ASP A 28 5.90 12.29 -17.34
N ASN A 29 7.06 12.68 -17.90
CA ASN A 29 7.90 13.80 -17.50
C ASN A 29 8.09 13.91 -15.97
N SER A 30 8.10 12.77 -15.27
CA SER A 30 8.15 12.73 -13.82
C SER A 30 8.86 11.48 -13.31
N ARG A 31 9.24 11.53 -12.04
CA ARG A 31 9.63 10.35 -11.26
C ARG A 31 8.60 10.15 -10.18
N LYS A 32 8.26 8.90 -9.91
CA LYS A 32 7.22 8.55 -8.95
C LYS A 32 7.79 8.60 -7.55
N PHE A 33 6.97 9.09 -6.63
CA PHE A 33 7.27 9.05 -5.21
C PHE A 33 7.27 7.60 -4.73
N LYS A 34 8.29 7.22 -3.96
CA LYS A 34 8.37 5.92 -3.30
C LYS A 34 7.52 5.96 -2.01
N PRO A 35 6.39 5.23 -1.93
CA PRO A 35 5.55 5.26 -0.75
C PRO A 35 6.25 4.58 0.44
N THR A 36 6.21 5.21 1.61
CA THR A 36 6.80 4.74 2.88
C THR A 36 5.98 3.67 3.62
N GLY A 37 4.94 3.11 2.99
CA GLY A 37 3.95 2.23 3.64
C GLY A 37 4.23 0.72 3.60
N ASN A 38 5.20 0.25 2.81
CA ASN A 38 5.53 -1.18 2.74
C ASN A 38 6.72 -1.51 3.66
N LYS A 39 6.64 -2.62 4.39
CA LYS A 39 7.70 -3.12 5.29
C LYS A 39 9.07 -3.30 4.61
N ASP A 40 9.09 -3.40 3.28
CA ASP A 40 10.31 -3.55 2.47
C ASP A 40 10.81 -2.25 1.81
N ASN A 41 10.04 -1.15 1.90
CA ASN A 41 10.43 0.14 1.32
C ASN A 41 11.24 0.95 2.33
N ASN A 42 12.46 0.50 2.60
CA ASN A 42 13.47 1.38 3.18
C ASN A 42 13.69 2.54 2.20
N ILE A 43 13.50 3.77 2.68
CA ILE A 43 13.87 4.97 1.93
C ILE A 43 15.34 4.82 1.57
N ASP A 44 15.68 4.90 0.28
CA ASP A 44 17.06 4.70 -0.17
C ASP A 44 17.98 5.67 0.57
N GLU A 45 18.80 5.15 1.47
CA GLU A 45 19.90 5.92 2.03
C GLU A 45 20.95 6.15 0.94
N ARG A 46 21.47 7.36 0.84
CA ARG A 46 22.39 7.80 -0.20
C ARG A 46 23.65 8.33 0.45
N GLN A 47 24.78 7.76 0.06
CA GLN A 47 26.10 8.26 0.41
C GLN A 47 26.61 9.22 -0.67
N ILE A 48 27.63 10.01 -0.33
CA ILE A 48 28.37 10.80 -1.33
C ILE A 48 29.09 9.81 -2.24
N THR A 49 28.85 9.94 -3.55
CA THR A 49 29.51 9.16 -4.60
C THR A 49 30.36 10.08 -5.47
N LEU A 50 31.18 9.50 -6.34
CA LEU A 50 31.96 10.25 -7.32
C LEU A 50 31.07 11.11 -8.24
N ASN A 51 29.85 10.66 -8.56
CA ASN A 51 28.89 11.48 -9.33
C ASN A 51 28.42 12.71 -8.54
N THR A 52 28.25 12.61 -7.22
CA THR A 52 28.00 13.78 -6.36
C THR A 52 29.18 14.76 -6.44
N ILE A 53 30.42 14.26 -6.39
CA ILE A 53 31.63 15.09 -6.49
C ILE A 53 31.69 15.82 -7.82
N PHE A 54 31.51 15.12 -8.94
CA PHE A 54 31.50 15.75 -10.26
C PHE A 54 30.39 16.78 -10.42
N GLY A 55 29.19 16.50 -9.91
CA GLY A 55 28.11 17.48 -9.90
C GLY A 55 28.49 18.76 -9.15
N VAL A 56 29.17 18.63 -8.00
CA VAL A 56 29.68 19.76 -7.23
C VAL A 56 30.77 20.51 -8.00
N LEU A 57 31.75 19.81 -8.58
CA LEU A 57 32.83 20.44 -9.35
C LEU A 57 32.29 21.20 -10.58
N CYS A 58 31.36 20.61 -11.33
CA CYS A 58 30.68 21.28 -12.44
C CYS A 58 29.92 22.52 -11.95
N ARG A 59 29.22 22.41 -10.82
CA ARG A 59 28.49 23.54 -10.23
C ARG A 59 29.44 24.67 -9.82
N LEU A 60 30.62 24.36 -9.27
CA LEU A 60 31.61 25.34 -8.81
C LEU A 60 32.25 26.14 -9.96
N ILE A 61 32.45 25.52 -11.12
CA ILE A 61 32.91 26.24 -12.33
C ILE A 61 31.76 26.90 -13.12
N GLY A 62 30.54 26.88 -12.57
CA GLY A 62 29.39 27.59 -13.14
C GLY A 62 28.60 26.83 -14.22
N ASP A 63 28.84 25.53 -14.44
CA ASP A 63 28.07 24.75 -15.41
C ASP A 63 26.59 24.66 -14.97
N GLN A 64 25.69 25.08 -15.86
CA GLN A 64 24.24 25.10 -15.63
C GLN A 64 23.54 23.82 -16.11
N ARG A 65 24.25 22.93 -16.80
CA ARG A 65 23.71 21.66 -17.30
C ARG A 65 23.62 20.65 -16.17
N LYS A 66 22.74 19.66 -16.33
CA LYS A 66 22.76 18.48 -15.46
C LYS A 66 24.03 17.67 -15.74
N LEU A 67 24.58 17.01 -14.72
CA LEU A 67 25.83 16.24 -14.88
C LEU A 67 25.78 15.24 -16.04
N TYR A 68 24.67 14.52 -16.20
CA TYR A 68 24.54 13.57 -17.31
C TYR A 68 24.54 14.26 -18.68
N GLN A 69 24.08 15.52 -18.79
CA GLN A 69 24.10 16.30 -20.02
C GLN A 69 25.51 16.81 -20.31
N ALA A 70 26.21 17.30 -19.28
CA ALA A 70 27.60 17.74 -19.41
C ALA A 70 28.50 16.62 -19.93
N ARG A 71 28.24 15.36 -19.54
CA ARG A 71 28.98 14.18 -20.00
C ARG A 71 28.63 13.70 -21.42
N GLN A 72 27.64 14.29 -22.09
CA GLN A 72 27.27 13.86 -23.45
C GLN A 72 28.33 14.29 -24.46
N GLU A 73 28.76 13.35 -25.30
CA GLU A 73 29.79 13.59 -26.33
C GLU A 73 29.41 14.71 -27.31
N VAL A 74 28.11 14.97 -27.49
CA VAL A 74 27.58 16.02 -28.38
C VAL A 74 28.09 17.43 -28.02
N PHE A 75 28.43 17.70 -26.75
CA PHE A 75 28.86 19.04 -26.32
C PHE A 75 30.39 19.23 -26.33
N ASP A 76 31.18 18.15 -26.38
CA ASP A 76 32.67 18.07 -26.37
C ASP A 76 33.46 19.07 -25.48
N ASP A 77 32.80 19.75 -24.55
CA ASP A 77 33.32 20.84 -23.73
C ASP A 77 33.33 20.49 -22.22
N TYR A 78 33.13 19.20 -21.90
CA TYR A 78 33.14 18.72 -20.52
C TYR A 78 34.51 18.90 -19.89
N TYR A 79 34.67 19.93 -19.06
CA TYR A 79 35.95 20.32 -18.47
C TYR A 79 36.66 19.18 -17.71
N PHE A 80 35.90 18.31 -17.04
CA PHE A 80 36.45 17.23 -16.23
C PHE A 80 36.62 15.90 -16.98
N LYS A 81 36.48 15.89 -18.32
CA LYS A 81 36.68 14.69 -19.16
C LYS A 81 38.09 14.13 -18.95
N GLY A 82 38.19 12.84 -18.58
CA GLY A 82 39.47 12.15 -18.36
C GLY A 82 40.13 12.45 -17.02
N LEU A 83 39.41 13.05 -16.06
CA LEU A 83 39.85 13.28 -14.69
C LEU A 83 39.18 12.33 -13.69
N GLU A 84 38.36 11.39 -14.16
CA GLU A 84 37.64 10.40 -13.36
C GLU A 84 38.54 9.61 -12.41
N ASP A 85 39.67 9.10 -12.91
CA ASP A 85 40.61 8.30 -12.11
C ASP A 85 41.56 9.16 -11.27
N LYS A 86 41.52 10.48 -11.42
CA LYS A 86 42.40 11.44 -10.74
C LYS A 86 41.72 12.15 -9.57
N ILE A 87 40.47 11.82 -9.29
CA ILE A 87 39.67 12.46 -8.25
C ILE A 87 39.37 11.44 -7.14
N SER A 88 39.76 11.79 -5.92
CA SER A 88 39.39 11.07 -4.70
C SER A 88 38.79 12.03 -3.68
N TYR A 89 38.11 11.50 -2.66
CA TYR A 89 37.48 12.33 -1.64
C TYR A 89 37.39 11.64 -0.28
N GLU A 90 37.35 12.47 0.77
CA GLU A 90 37.12 12.05 2.16
C GLU A 90 35.90 12.80 2.71
N ASP A 91 34.90 12.06 3.20
CA ASP A 91 33.71 12.61 3.85
C ASP A 91 33.80 12.42 5.37
N GLN A 92 33.99 13.51 6.12
CA GLN A 92 34.05 13.52 7.57
C GLN A 92 32.73 14.08 8.12
N SER A 93 31.76 13.18 8.31
CA SER A 93 30.37 13.55 8.62
C SER A 93 29.89 13.02 9.96
N ILE A 94 29.04 13.81 10.62
CA ILE A 94 28.22 13.38 11.74
C ILE A 94 26.82 13.11 11.21
N ILE A 95 26.35 11.89 11.43
CA ILE A 95 25.03 11.42 11.01
C ILE A 95 24.03 11.60 12.15
N PHE A 96 22.83 12.05 11.82
CA PHE A 96 21.71 12.11 12.75
C PHE A 96 20.40 11.80 12.03
N HIS A 97 19.40 11.33 12.79
CA HIS A 97 18.09 10.99 12.26
C HIS A 97 17.04 11.97 12.78
N GLU A 98 16.12 12.36 11.92
CA GLU A 98 14.95 13.15 12.31
C GLU A 98 13.70 12.66 11.60
N THR A 99 12.53 12.98 12.15
CA THR A 99 11.27 12.77 11.44
C THR A 99 10.89 14.05 10.70
N ALA A 100 10.78 13.97 9.38
CA ALA A 100 10.31 15.05 8.52
C ALA A 100 8.97 14.68 7.87
N TYR A 101 8.08 15.66 7.73
CA TYR A 101 6.83 15.47 6.98
C TYR A 101 7.10 15.65 5.49
N ILE A 102 7.05 14.56 4.72
CA ILE A 102 7.33 14.60 3.28
C ILE A 102 6.01 14.69 2.52
N ILE A 103 5.89 15.73 1.70
CA ILE A 103 4.70 15.97 0.88
C ILE A 103 4.70 15.01 -0.30
N ASN A 104 3.61 14.28 -0.45
CA ASN A 104 3.36 13.51 -1.65
C ASN A 104 2.56 14.37 -2.64
N LYS A 105 3.13 14.60 -3.82
CA LYS A 105 2.49 15.36 -4.90
C LYS A 105 1.88 14.47 -5.99
N SER A 106 1.96 13.14 -5.85
CA SER A 106 1.28 12.26 -6.79
C SER A 106 -0.24 12.39 -6.66
N ASP A 107 -0.94 12.20 -7.77
CA ASP A 107 -2.39 12.00 -7.77
C ASP A 107 -2.75 10.54 -7.39
N ASP A 108 -1.95 9.92 -6.53
CA ASP A 108 -2.18 8.55 -6.08
C ASP A 108 -3.52 8.46 -5.35
N ARG A 109 -4.18 7.31 -5.51
CA ARG A 109 -5.49 7.08 -4.94
C ARG A 109 -5.45 7.24 -3.42
N PRO A 110 -6.47 7.88 -2.81
CA PRO A 110 -6.60 7.93 -1.35
C PRO A 110 -6.57 6.56 -0.71
N SER A 111 -6.29 6.53 0.60
CA SER A 111 -6.47 5.32 1.39
C SER A 111 -7.92 4.81 1.30
N GLN A 112 -8.08 3.49 1.29
CA GLN A 112 -9.39 2.85 1.12
C GLN A 112 -10.41 3.22 2.21
N GLY A 113 -9.96 3.56 3.41
CA GLY A 113 -10.82 3.88 4.56
C GLY A 113 -11.19 5.35 4.71
N THR A 114 -10.90 6.22 3.73
CA THR A 114 -11.19 7.66 3.86
C THR A 114 -12.04 8.19 2.73
N PHE A 115 -12.90 9.15 3.08
CA PHE A 115 -13.63 9.96 2.12
C PHE A 115 -13.56 11.45 2.48
N LEU A 116 -13.90 12.32 1.54
CA LEU A 116 -13.95 13.77 1.74
C LEU A 116 -15.20 14.35 1.09
N GLY A 117 -15.81 15.34 1.75
CA GLY A 117 -16.96 16.08 1.23
C GLY A 117 -18.25 15.76 1.97
N VAL A 118 -19.33 16.37 1.48
CA VAL A 118 -20.69 16.20 1.98
C VAL A 118 -21.47 15.46 0.90
N LEU A 119 -22.27 14.48 1.31
CA LEU A 119 -23.16 13.78 0.39
C LEU A 119 -24.36 14.67 0.08
N PRO A 120 -24.73 14.85 -1.20
CA PRO A 120 -25.96 15.55 -1.54
C PRO A 120 -27.19 14.88 -0.91
N ASP A 121 -28.12 15.69 -0.38
CA ASP A 121 -29.36 15.21 0.25
C ASP A 121 -30.31 14.48 -0.73
N ASN A 122 -30.02 14.54 -2.03
CA ASN A 122 -30.75 13.84 -3.08
C ASN A 122 -30.02 12.58 -3.59
N THR A 123 -28.95 12.13 -2.93
CA THR A 123 -28.22 10.91 -3.31
C THR A 123 -29.15 9.69 -3.26
N PRO A 124 -29.56 9.11 -4.41
CA PRO A 124 -30.62 8.09 -4.44
C PRO A 124 -30.24 6.82 -3.67
N LEU A 125 -28.95 6.53 -3.58
CA LEU A 125 -28.42 5.40 -2.81
C LEU A 125 -28.84 5.42 -1.34
N PHE A 126 -29.02 6.60 -0.75
CA PHE A 126 -29.35 6.77 0.68
C PHE A 126 -30.75 7.33 0.92
N PHE A 127 -31.30 8.07 -0.05
CA PHE A 127 -32.52 8.86 0.13
C PHE A 127 -33.69 8.44 -0.78
N SER A 128 -33.57 7.36 -1.56
CA SER A 128 -34.69 6.84 -2.35
C SER A 128 -35.67 6.01 -1.49
N PRO A 129 -36.92 5.81 -1.95
CA PRO A 129 -37.88 4.94 -1.26
C PRO A 129 -37.38 3.49 -1.08
N TYR A 130 -36.48 3.02 -1.94
CA TYR A 130 -35.97 1.64 -1.94
C TYR A 130 -34.60 1.50 -1.26
N SER A 131 -33.97 2.61 -0.85
CA SER A 131 -32.65 2.60 -0.21
C SER A 131 -32.65 1.74 1.05
N GLN A 132 -33.71 1.80 1.85
CA GLN A 132 -33.83 1.00 3.07
C GLN A 132 -33.94 -0.49 2.73
N ASN A 133 -34.72 -0.87 1.72
CA ASN A 133 -34.88 -2.27 1.30
C ASN A 133 -33.54 -2.88 0.86
N ILE A 134 -32.73 -2.11 0.11
CA ILE A 134 -31.41 -2.57 -0.34
C ILE A 134 -30.47 -2.71 0.85
N TRP A 135 -30.35 -1.69 1.70
CA TRP A 135 -29.35 -1.70 2.78
C TRP A 135 -29.73 -2.57 3.96
N HIS A 136 -31.00 -2.91 4.13
CA HIS A 136 -31.45 -3.85 5.15
C HIS A 136 -30.82 -5.24 4.98
N ILE A 137 -30.39 -5.62 3.77
CA ILE A 137 -29.65 -6.87 3.55
C ILE A 137 -28.39 -6.96 4.42
N LEU A 138 -27.74 -5.83 4.71
CA LEU A 138 -26.56 -5.78 5.59
C LEU A 138 -26.91 -5.88 7.09
N GLU A 139 -28.17 -5.71 7.45
CA GLU A 139 -28.66 -5.84 8.83
C GLU A 139 -29.05 -7.27 9.19
N LEU A 140 -29.47 -8.07 8.20
CA LEU A 140 -29.83 -9.48 8.37
C LEU A 140 -28.72 -10.26 9.05
N ASP A 141 -29.09 -11.18 9.93
CA ASP A 141 -28.15 -12.17 10.44
C ASP A 141 -27.89 -13.28 9.41
N PRO A 142 -26.89 -14.17 9.62
CA PRO A 142 -26.61 -15.25 8.68
C PRO A 142 -27.81 -16.14 8.34
N ASN A 143 -28.69 -16.47 9.28
CA ASN A 143 -29.85 -17.33 9.01
C ASN A 143 -30.91 -16.59 8.19
N GLU A 144 -31.21 -15.35 8.56
CA GLU A 144 -32.17 -14.49 7.86
C GLU A 144 -31.70 -14.21 6.43
N LEU A 145 -30.40 -13.95 6.24
CA LEU A 145 -29.79 -13.76 4.92
C LEU A 145 -30.01 -14.98 4.02
N LEU A 146 -29.84 -16.19 4.56
CA LEU A 146 -30.05 -17.42 3.80
C LEU A 146 -31.53 -17.63 3.44
N GLU A 147 -32.46 -17.31 4.34
CA GLU A 147 -33.91 -17.38 4.05
C GLU A 147 -34.32 -16.38 2.98
N PHE A 148 -33.77 -15.17 3.04
CA PHE A 148 -33.99 -14.16 2.02
C PHE A 148 -33.52 -14.67 0.65
N ILE A 149 -32.31 -15.21 0.55
CA ILE A 149 -31.78 -15.72 -0.71
C ILE A 149 -32.66 -16.85 -1.28
N ILE A 150 -33.10 -17.79 -0.43
CA ILE A 150 -33.90 -18.94 -0.87
C ILE A 150 -35.32 -18.53 -1.26
N SER A 151 -35.93 -17.58 -0.54
CA SER A 151 -37.30 -17.13 -0.82
C SER A 151 -37.39 -16.18 -2.01
N GLU A 152 -36.28 -15.52 -2.37
CA GLU A 152 -36.22 -14.48 -3.42
C GLU A 152 -37.30 -13.40 -3.25
N SER A 153 -37.72 -13.13 -2.01
CA SER A 153 -38.80 -12.20 -1.69
C SER A 153 -38.24 -10.86 -1.23
N ILE A 154 -38.66 -9.75 -1.88
CA ILE A 154 -38.20 -8.40 -1.51
C ILE A 154 -38.69 -8.10 -0.09
N PRO A 155 -37.82 -7.72 0.86
CA PRO A 155 -38.26 -7.46 2.21
C PRO A 155 -39.01 -6.12 2.20
N VAL A 156 -40.24 -6.11 2.71
CA VAL A 156 -40.97 -4.87 2.95
C VAL A 156 -40.49 -4.30 4.27
N VAL A 157 -39.48 -3.44 4.21
CA VAL A 157 -38.92 -2.79 5.40
C VAL A 157 -39.61 -1.45 5.58
N SER A 158 -40.42 -1.32 6.63
CA SER A 158 -41.10 -0.06 6.97
C SER A 158 -40.27 0.85 7.87
N LEU A 159 -39.21 0.33 8.49
CA LEU A 159 -38.36 1.03 9.46
C LEU A 159 -36.89 0.63 9.27
N GLY A 160 -36.05 1.60 8.89
CA GLY A 160 -34.61 1.40 8.73
C GLY A 160 -33.86 2.73 8.57
N ASN A 161 -32.53 2.69 8.63
CA ASN A 161 -31.68 3.85 8.41
C ASN A 161 -30.63 3.56 7.33
N ALA A 162 -30.83 4.13 6.14
CA ALA A 162 -29.91 4.04 5.00
C ALA A 162 -28.73 5.03 5.09
N SER A 163 -28.37 5.51 6.27
CA SER A 163 -27.26 6.47 6.40
C SER A 163 -25.91 5.79 6.09
N PRO A 164 -24.97 6.51 5.46
CA PRO A 164 -23.61 6.02 5.22
C PRO A 164 -22.93 5.49 6.47
N LYS A 165 -23.11 6.16 7.61
CA LYS A 165 -22.50 5.77 8.89
C LYS A 165 -23.01 4.39 9.34
N THR A 166 -24.33 4.17 9.28
CA THR A 166 -24.93 2.88 9.66
C THR A 166 -24.42 1.77 8.73
N ILE A 167 -24.43 2.02 7.43
CA ILE A 167 -23.97 1.05 6.42
C ILE A 167 -22.48 0.69 6.64
N LEU A 168 -21.63 1.69 6.84
CA LEU A 168 -20.20 1.45 7.09
C LEU A 168 -19.97 0.66 8.39
N ASN A 169 -20.67 1.00 9.47
CA ASN A 169 -20.57 0.25 10.73
C ASN A 169 -20.97 -1.22 10.54
N ARG A 170 -22.03 -1.50 9.77
CA ARG A 170 -22.43 -2.88 9.44
C ARG A 170 -21.41 -3.59 8.58
N LEU A 171 -20.80 -2.91 7.61
CA LEU A 171 -19.75 -3.50 6.79
C LEU A 171 -18.52 -3.86 7.61
N ASP A 172 -18.13 -3.04 8.58
CA ASP A 172 -17.03 -3.35 9.49
C ASP A 172 -17.34 -4.60 10.33
N LEU A 173 -18.57 -4.73 10.83
CA LEU A 173 -19.03 -5.95 11.51
C LEU A 173 -19.01 -7.18 10.59
N ILE A 174 -19.57 -7.09 9.38
CA ILE A 174 -19.62 -8.21 8.43
C ILE A 174 -18.21 -8.64 7.98
N THR A 175 -17.33 -7.68 7.71
CA THR A 175 -15.96 -7.96 7.26
C THR A 175 -15.07 -8.52 8.36
N SER A 176 -15.41 -8.26 9.63
CA SER A 176 -14.75 -8.86 10.79
C SER A 176 -15.28 -10.26 11.17
N LEU A 177 -16.39 -10.72 10.56
CA LEU A 177 -16.88 -12.08 10.76
C LEU A 177 -15.84 -13.11 10.31
N LYS A 178 -15.70 -14.16 11.10
CA LYS A 178 -14.84 -15.30 10.76
C LYS A 178 -15.32 -15.94 9.46
N THR A 179 -14.37 -16.33 8.60
CA THR A 179 -14.67 -17.12 7.40
C THR A 179 -15.42 -18.40 7.77
N TYR A 180 -16.41 -18.75 6.97
CA TYR A 180 -17.08 -20.03 7.07
C TYR A 180 -16.24 -21.07 6.33
N THR A 181 -15.98 -22.20 6.97
CA THR A 181 -15.29 -23.34 6.35
C THR A 181 -16.28 -24.49 6.30
N LEU A 182 -16.43 -25.10 5.12
CA LEU A 182 -17.29 -26.27 4.96
C LEU A 182 -16.96 -27.34 5.99
N ILE A 183 -17.99 -27.97 6.57
CA ILE A 183 -17.88 -28.98 7.63
C ILE A 183 -16.89 -30.05 7.21
N LYS A 184 -17.01 -30.58 5.98
CA LYS A 184 -16.08 -31.59 5.45
C LYS A 184 -14.61 -31.15 5.54
N VAL A 185 -14.31 -29.91 5.13
CA VAL A 185 -12.94 -29.39 5.14
C VAL A 185 -12.47 -29.10 6.57
N LYS A 186 -13.34 -28.50 7.39
CA LYS A 186 -13.05 -28.23 8.79
C LYS A 186 -12.75 -29.52 9.56
N SER A 187 -13.53 -30.57 9.32
CA SER A 187 -13.31 -31.91 9.89
C SER A 187 -11.97 -32.49 9.45
N SER A 188 -11.62 -32.43 8.16
CA SER A 188 -10.32 -32.91 7.67
C SER A 188 -9.15 -32.17 8.33
N LYS A 189 -9.20 -30.83 8.40
CA LYS A 189 -8.16 -30.01 9.05
C LYS A 189 -8.01 -30.33 10.55
N LEU A 190 -9.13 -30.51 11.25
CA LEU A 190 -9.13 -30.87 12.67
C LEU A 190 -8.57 -32.28 12.90
N SER A 191 -8.97 -33.26 12.09
CA SER A 191 -8.46 -34.63 12.18
C SER A 191 -6.94 -34.69 11.96
N GLU A 192 -6.41 -33.94 11.00
CA GLU A 192 -4.97 -33.83 10.76
C GLU A 192 -4.25 -33.19 11.95
N LEU A 193 -4.78 -32.08 12.48
CA LEU A 193 -4.22 -31.41 13.65
C LEU A 193 -4.20 -32.29 14.90
N ILE A 194 -5.28 -33.07 15.12
CA ILE A 194 -5.37 -34.05 16.21
C ILE A 194 -4.28 -35.10 16.05
N LYS A 195 -4.13 -35.68 14.85
CA LYS A 195 -3.11 -36.68 14.58
C LYS A 195 -1.68 -36.16 14.84
N VAL A 196 -1.37 -34.96 14.36
CA VAL A 196 -0.07 -34.31 14.60
C VAL A 196 0.21 -34.11 16.10
N LYS A 197 -0.81 -33.72 16.88
CA LYS A 197 -0.66 -33.58 18.34
C LYS A 197 -0.49 -34.94 19.02
N GLU A 198 -1.23 -35.96 18.59
CA GLU A 198 -1.11 -37.33 19.11
C GLU A 198 0.27 -37.93 18.86
N ASP A 199 0.80 -37.78 17.65
CA ASP A 199 2.15 -38.22 17.27
C ASP A 199 3.22 -37.52 18.14
N LYS A 200 3.11 -36.19 18.30
CA LYS A 200 4.01 -35.41 19.18
C LYS A 200 3.93 -35.86 20.65
N TYR A 201 2.75 -36.24 21.12
CA TYR A 201 2.57 -36.74 22.48
C TYR A 201 3.14 -38.14 22.65
N ALA A 202 3.04 -38.99 21.62
CA ALA A 202 3.69 -40.30 21.57
C ALA A 202 5.22 -40.17 21.60
N GLU A 203 5.81 -39.27 20.81
CA GLU A 203 7.25 -38.97 20.82
C GLU A 203 7.73 -38.46 22.19
N LYS A 204 6.97 -37.56 22.82
CA LYS A 204 7.30 -37.08 24.18
C LYS A 204 7.34 -38.22 25.20
N LYS A 205 6.36 -39.13 25.16
CA LYS A 205 6.34 -40.33 26.01
C LYS A 205 7.56 -41.22 25.76
N GLN A 206 7.94 -41.43 24.50
CA GLN A 206 9.13 -42.21 24.15
C GLN A 206 10.44 -41.55 24.62
N SER A 207 10.50 -40.21 24.63
CA SER A 207 11.67 -39.44 25.13
C SER A 207 11.71 -39.24 26.66
N GLY A 208 10.80 -39.88 27.42
CA GLY A 208 10.73 -39.76 28.88
C GLY A 208 10.20 -38.42 29.41
N LYS A 209 9.71 -37.52 28.53
CA LYS A 209 9.11 -36.24 28.91
C LYS A 209 7.64 -36.42 29.28
N LYS A 210 7.22 -35.88 30.42
CA LYS A 210 5.81 -35.87 30.83
C LYS A 210 4.98 -34.94 29.95
N ILE A 211 3.79 -35.39 29.57
CA ILE A 211 2.75 -34.56 28.95
C ILE A 211 2.08 -33.77 30.07
N THR A 212 1.86 -32.47 29.84
CA THR A 212 1.19 -31.61 30.82
C THR A 212 -0.33 -31.77 30.77
N ASP A 213 -1.01 -31.46 31.86
CA ASP A 213 -2.48 -31.50 31.91
C ASP A 213 -3.12 -30.53 30.91
N ASN A 214 -2.50 -29.36 30.71
CA ASN A 214 -2.92 -28.36 29.72
C ASN A 214 -2.83 -28.91 28.28
N GLU A 215 -1.81 -29.67 27.96
CA GLU A 215 -1.66 -30.32 26.65
C GLU A 215 -2.77 -31.36 26.41
N THR A 216 -3.04 -32.19 27.42
CA THR A 216 -4.13 -33.18 27.34
C THR A 216 -5.49 -32.51 27.20
N PHE A 217 -5.73 -31.42 27.94
CA PHE A 217 -6.95 -30.63 27.85
C PHE A 217 -7.15 -30.04 26.45
N GLN A 218 -6.12 -29.44 25.86
CA GLN A 218 -6.20 -28.90 24.50
C GLN A 218 -6.50 -29.96 23.44
N LEU A 219 -5.95 -31.17 23.57
CA LEU A 219 -6.24 -32.26 22.64
C LEU A 219 -7.70 -32.71 22.76
N ASN A 220 -8.21 -32.85 23.99
CA ASN A 220 -9.60 -33.21 24.22
C ASN A 220 -10.57 -32.13 23.69
N GLN A 221 -10.24 -30.84 23.85
CA GLN A 221 -11.04 -29.76 23.26
C GLN A 221 -11.16 -29.88 21.74
N LEU A 222 -10.07 -30.21 21.04
CA LEU A 222 -10.10 -30.40 19.58
C LEU A 222 -10.96 -31.62 19.16
N LYS A 223 -10.91 -32.71 19.94
CA LYS A 223 -11.75 -33.90 19.69
C LYS A 223 -13.23 -33.59 19.88
N VAL A 224 -13.56 -32.87 20.95
CA VAL A 224 -14.94 -32.40 21.20
C VAL A 224 -15.41 -31.47 20.08
N GLU A 225 -14.56 -30.54 19.62
CA GLU A 225 -14.91 -29.67 18.49
C GLU A 225 -15.20 -30.48 17.22
N LEU A 226 -14.39 -31.51 16.92
CA LEU A 226 -14.61 -32.40 15.78
C LEU A 226 -15.95 -33.15 15.87
N GLU A 227 -16.30 -33.66 17.05
CA GLU A 227 -17.59 -34.34 17.28
C GLU A 227 -18.77 -33.37 17.11
N GLN A 228 -18.66 -32.15 17.64
CA GLN A 228 -19.70 -31.12 17.53
C GLN A 228 -20.02 -30.74 16.07
N LEU A 229 -19.07 -30.84 15.15
CA LEU A 229 -19.33 -30.57 13.73
C LEU A 229 -20.35 -31.53 13.11
N SER A 230 -20.49 -32.73 13.66
CA SER A 230 -21.46 -33.73 13.17
C SER A 230 -22.89 -33.51 13.68
N TYR A 231 -23.11 -32.50 14.52
CA TYR A 231 -24.44 -32.21 15.08
C TYR A 231 -25.42 -31.77 13.98
N ASP A 232 -26.66 -32.20 14.12
CA ASP A 232 -27.74 -32.00 13.13
C ASP A 232 -27.96 -30.51 12.80
N GLU A 233 -27.85 -29.61 13.80
CA GLU A 233 -27.97 -28.17 13.58
C GLU A 233 -26.91 -27.61 12.62
N ASN A 234 -25.66 -28.06 12.73
CA ASN A 234 -24.57 -27.63 11.86
C ASN A 234 -24.79 -28.12 10.42
N ILE A 235 -25.23 -29.37 10.27
CA ILE A 235 -25.54 -29.98 8.98
C ILE A 235 -26.73 -29.27 8.32
N LYS A 236 -27.80 -28.99 9.09
CA LYS A 236 -28.97 -28.22 8.62
C LYS A 236 -28.56 -26.83 8.16
N PHE A 237 -27.73 -26.15 8.92
CA PHE A 237 -27.21 -24.83 8.56
C PHE A 237 -26.39 -24.88 7.26
N GLU A 238 -25.45 -25.82 7.12
CA GLU A 238 -24.63 -25.97 5.91
C GLU A 238 -25.48 -26.31 4.68
N ASN A 239 -26.48 -27.18 4.83
CA ASN A 239 -27.41 -27.50 3.74
C ASN A 239 -28.19 -26.26 3.28
N LYS A 240 -28.66 -25.44 4.23
CA LYS A 240 -29.34 -24.16 3.94
C LYS A 240 -28.39 -23.18 3.23
N LEU A 241 -27.15 -23.09 3.68
CA LEU A 241 -26.10 -22.27 3.04
C LEU A 241 -25.85 -22.71 1.60
N LEU A 242 -25.69 -24.01 1.36
CA LEU A 242 -25.45 -24.56 0.02
C LEU A 242 -26.66 -24.35 -0.89
N ALA A 243 -27.88 -24.48 -0.38
CA ALA A 243 -29.10 -24.18 -1.12
C ALA A 243 -29.14 -22.71 -1.56
N ALA A 244 -28.87 -21.77 -0.65
CA ALA A 244 -28.79 -20.35 -0.97
C ALA A 244 -27.69 -20.03 -2.00
N ILE A 245 -26.52 -20.64 -1.87
CA ILE A 245 -25.42 -20.47 -2.85
C ILE A 245 -25.84 -21.01 -4.22
N ASN A 246 -26.59 -22.10 -4.30
CA ASN A 246 -27.08 -22.62 -5.57
C ASN A 246 -28.07 -21.66 -6.25
N VAL A 247 -28.93 -20.99 -5.47
CA VAL A 247 -29.80 -19.91 -5.99
C VAL A 247 -28.95 -18.75 -6.52
N LEU A 248 -27.92 -18.32 -5.79
CA LEU A 248 -27.05 -17.27 -6.29
C LEU A 248 -26.25 -17.69 -7.53
N LYS A 249 -25.82 -18.96 -7.63
CA LYS A 249 -25.13 -19.49 -8.81
C LYS A 249 -26.05 -19.62 -10.02
N SER A 250 -27.34 -19.91 -9.83
CA SER A 250 -28.30 -19.94 -10.95
C SER A 250 -28.52 -18.54 -11.53
N ARG A 251 -28.58 -17.51 -10.66
CA ARG A 251 -28.71 -16.10 -11.06
C ARG A 251 -27.38 -15.52 -11.58
N PHE A 252 -26.24 -16.00 -11.07
CA PHE A 252 -24.90 -15.49 -11.39
C PHE A 252 -23.88 -16.63 -11.63
N PRO A 253 -23.95 -17.32 -12.79
CA PRO A 253 -23.18 -18.54 -13.04
C PRO A 253 -21.66 -18.40 -12.98
N ASP A 254 -21.13 -17.23 -13.34
CA ASP A 254 -19.68 -16.97 -13.34
C ASP A 254 -19.08 -16.81 -11.93
N ARG A 255 -19.94 -16.76 -10.90
CA ARG A 255 -19.52 -16.55 -9.50
C ARG A 255 -19.22 -17.85 -8.79
N ASP A 256 -18.14 -17.80 -8.01
CA ASP A 256 -17.87 -18.79 -6.99
C ASP A 256 -17.74 -18.09 -5.65
N TYR A 257 -18.37 -18.70 -4.65
CA TYR A 257 -18.47 -18.19 -3.28
C TYR A 257 -17.51 -18.93 -2.34
N PHE A 258 -17.00 -20.07 -2.78
CA PHE A 258 -15.88 -20.76 -2.14
C PHE A 258 -14.61 -20.47 -2.95
N ASP A 259 -13.50 -20.28 -2.24
CA ASP A 259 -12.28 -19.61 -2.72
C ASP A 259 -11.83 -19.89 -4.17
N LYS A 260 -11.43 -18.82 -4.89
CA LYS A 260 -10.85 -18.79 -6.24
C LYS A 260 -9.38 -18.32 -6.20
N LYS A 261 -8.43 -19.24 -5.94
CA LYS A 261 -6.99 -19.14 -6.33
C LYS A 261 -6.34 -20.54 -6.38
N GLY A 262 -6.82 -21.44 -7.23
CA GLY A 262 -6.15 -22.71 -7.53
C GLY A 262 -6.28 -23.82 -6.48
N GLU A 263 -6.67 -23.52 -5.25
CA GLU A 263 -6.94 -24.52 -4.20
C GLU A 263 -8.35 -24.32 -3.63
N LYS A 264 -9.21 -25.33 -3.83
CA LYS A 264 -10.57 -25.37 -3.28
C LYS A 264 -10.52 -25.63 -1.79
N ASN A 265 -10.18 -24.61 -0.99
CA ASN A 265 -10.07 -24.74 0.46
C ASN A 265 -11.43 -24.77 1.17
N GLY A 266 -12.55 -24.69 0.44
CA GLY A 266 -13.91 -24.77 1.01
C GLY A 266 -14.22 -23.65 2.01
N GLU A 267 -13.55 -22.51 1.88
CA GLU A 267 -13.75 -21.33 2.72
C GLU A 267 -14.52 -20.26 1.97
N MET A 268 -15.42 -19.58 2.70
CA MET A 268 -16.26 -18.49 2.21
C MET A 268 -16.15 -17.30 3.17
N LYS A 269 -16.05 -16.10 2.62
CA LYS A 269 -16.18 -14.86 3.38
C LYS A 269 -17.63 -14.41 3.38
N TRP A 270 -18.14 -14.01 4.55
CA TRP A 270 -19.51 -13.52 4.67
C TRP A 270 -19.79 -12.35 3.75
N ILE A 271 -18.86 -11.39 3.64
CA ILE A 271 -19.02 -10.21 2.77
C ILE A 271 -19.29 -10.57 1.30
N ASP A 272 -18.77 -11.71 0.82
CA ASP A 272 -18.99 -12.18 -0.55
C ASP A 272 -20.45 -12.59 -0.74
N LEU A 273 -21.02 -13.27 0.27
CA LEU A 273 -22.41 -13.68 0.30
C LEU A 273 -23.35 -12.46 0.42
N TYR A 274 -23.09 -11.56 1.38
CA TYR A 274 -23.87 -10.32 1.53
C TYR A 274 -23.85 -9.48 0.25
N SER A 275 -22.69 -9.34 -0.39
CA SER A 275 -22.62 -8.63 -1.68
C SER A 275 -23.37 -9.38 -2.78
N GLY A 276 -23.25 -10.71 -2.83
CA GLY A 276 -24.11 -11.56 -3.66
C GLY A 276 -25.59 -11.21 -3.55
N THR A 277 -26.06 -11.15 -2.31
CA THR A 277 -27.45 -10.87 -1.97
C THR A 277 -27.88 -9.44 -2.28
N LEU A 278 -27.01 -8.44 -2.12
CA LEU A 278 -27.31 -7.07 -2.55
C LEU A 278 -27.62 -7.00 -4.05
N TYR A 279 -26.85 -7.70 -4.88
CA TYR A 279 -27.10 -7.77 -6.32
C TYR A 279 -28.38 -8.56 -6.64
N LEU A 280 -28.69 -9.61 -5.88
CA LEU A 280 -29.98 -10.31 -5.99
C LEU A 280 -31.13 -9.34 -5.68
N ALA A 281 -31.06 -8.59 -4.58
CA ALA A 281 -32.09 -7.64 -4.16
C ALA A 281 -32.34 -6.55 -5.23
N ILE A 282 -31.28 -6.00 -5.84
CA ILE A 282 -31.42 -5.05 -6.94
C ILE A 282 -32.06 -5.67 -8.18
N ASN A 283 -31.71 -6.91 -8.53
CA ASN A 283 -32.35 -7.60 -9.64
C ASN A 283 -33.84 -7.84 -9.39
N LEU A 284 -34.22 -8.23 -8.17
CA LEU A 284 -35.63 -8.38 -7.78
C LEU A 284 -36.40 -7.05 -7.84
N LEU A 285 -35.78 -5.94 -7.40
CA LEU A 285 -36.36 -4.60 -7.55
C LEU A 285 -36.54 -4.21 -9.03
N LYS A 286 -35.56 -4.55 -9.88
CA LYS A 286 -35.67 -4.32 -11.32
C LYS A 286 -36.83 -5.14 -11.92
N GLU A 287 -36.95 -6.41 -11.54
CA GLU A 287 -38.03 -7.31 -11.97
C GLU A 287 -39.41 -6.81 -11.53
N SER A 288 -39.51 -6.12 -10.38
CA SER A 288 -40.74 -5.47 -9.92
C SER A 288 -41.03 -4.10 -10.56
N GLY A 289 -40.21 -3.67 -11.53
CA GLY A 289 -40.41 -2.45 -12.31
C GLY A 289 -39.78 -1.18 -11.73
N VAL A 290 -38.94 -1.30 -10.69
CA VAL A 290 -38.21 -0.17 -10.11
C VAL A 290 -37.02 0.21 -10.99
N ASP A 291 -36.81 1.51 -11.20
CA ASP A 291 -35.59 2.01 -11.83
C ASP A 291 -34.39 1.85 -10.89
N ILE A 292 -33.43 1.02 -11.31
CA ILE A 292 -32.24 0.69 -10.52
C ILE A 292 -30.99 1.49 -10.91
N GLU A 293 -31.03 2.22 -12.03
CA GLU A 293 -29.88 3.00 -12.50
C GLU A 293 -29.30 3.95 -11.43
N PRO A 294 -30.11 4.59 -10.57
CA PRO A 294 -29.60 5.46 -9.51
C PRO A 294 -28.73 4.77 -8.44
N PHE A 295 -28.77 3.43 -8.33
CA PHE A 295 -27.95 2.65 -7.39
C PHE A 295 -26.63 2.15 -8.00
N LEU A 296 -26.49 2.27 -9.33
CA LEU A 296 -25.38 1.72 -10.08
C LEU A 296 -24.35 2.79 -10.44
N ASN A 297 -23.09 2.38 -10.49
CA ASN A 297 -22.01 3.18 -11.04
C ASN A 297 -21.93 3.03 -12.57
N PRO A 298 -21.08 3.80 -13.28
CA PRO A 298 -20.94 3.70 -14.74
C PRO A 298 -20.56 2.32 -15.28
N LYS A 299 -20.00 1.44 -14.43
CA LYS A 299 -19.67 0.04 -14.76
C LYS A 299 -20.83 -0.93 -14.47
N LYS A 300 -22.03 -0.42 -14.19
CA LYS A 300 -23.24 -1.19 -13.84
C LYS A 300 -23.08 -2.07 -12.60
N ASN A 301 -22.16 -1.69 -11.71
CA ASN A 301 -22.02 -2.29 -10.39
C ASN A 301 -22.67 -1.39 -9.34
N ILE A 302 -23.14 -1.97 -8.24
CA ILE A 302 -23.58 -1.20 -7.07
C ILE A 302 -22.44 -0.29 -6.62
N GLN A 303 -22.71 0.99 -6.40
CA GLN A 303 -21.68 1.94 -5.97
C GLN A 303 -20.96 1.42 -4.71
N GLY A 304 -19.63 1.32 -4.74
CA GLY A 304 -18.82 0.81 -3.63
C GLY A 304 -18.74 -0.71 -3.49
N PHE A 305 -19.51 -1.49 -4.25
CA PHE A 305 -19.53 -2.94 -4.16
C PHE A 305 -19.20 -3.59 -5.50
N ASN A 306 -18.53 -4.73 -5.43
CA ASN A 306 -18.46 -5.66 -6.53
C ASN A 306 -19.23 -6.95 -6.13
N PRO A 307 -19.62 -7.79 -7.08
CA PRO A 307 -20.29 -9.07 -6.82
C PRO A 307 -19.62 -9.98 -5.74
N SER A 308 -18.33 -9.81 -5.48
CA SER A 308 -17.51 -10.56 -4.52
C SER A 308 -17.07 -9.73 -3.32
N GLY A 309 -17.78 -8.64 -2.98
CA GLY A 309 -17.58 -7.92 -1.73
C GLY A 309 -17.53 -6.40 -1.85
N PHE A 310 -17.03 -5.77 -0.78
CA PHE A 310 -16.94 -4.32 -0.65
C PHE A 310 -15.58 -3.77 -1.11
N ASN A 311 -15.60 -2.70 -1.93
CA ASN A 311 -14.38 -2.12 -2.52
C ASN A 311 -13.64 -1.15 -1.58
N GLY A 312 -14.27 -0.77 -0.46
CA GLY A 312 -13.75 0.18 0.52
C GLY A 312 -14.51 1.51 0.54
N VAL A 313 -14.40 2.21 1.67
CA VAL A 313 -15.10 3.49 1.94
C VAL A 313 -14.85 4.52 0.83
N ARG A 314 -13.60 4.59 0.36
CA ARG A 314 -13.19 5.46 -0.74
C ARG A 314 -14.03 5.23 -1.99
N ASP A 315 -14.15 3.98 -2.42
CA ASP A 315 -14.83 3.62 -3.67
C ASP A 315 -16.35 3.65 -3.50
N PHE A 316 -16.85 3.65 -2.25
CA PHE A 316 -18.27 3.83 -1.94
C PHE A 316 -18.69 5.30 -1.93
N LEU A 317 -17.98 6.16 -1.18
CA LEU A 317 -18.45 7.50 -0.86
C LEU A 317 -17.83 8.61 -1.69
N ASN A 318 -16.55 8.53 -2.09
CA ASN A 318 -15.92 9.65 -2.83
C ASN A 318 -16.60 9.98 -4.16
N PRO A 319 -17.07 8.99 -4.95
CA PRO A 319 -17.80 9.30 -6.19
C PRO A 319 -19.10 10.06 -5.95
N LEU A 320 -19.65 9.98 -4.74
CA LEU A 320 -20.92 10.60 -4.34
C LEU A 320 -20.72 11.98 -3.69
N SER A 321 -19.56 12.24 -3.10
CA SER A 321 -19.27 13.46 -2.32
C SER A 321 -18.52 14.55 -3.09
N GLY A 322 -18.39 14.40 -4.42
CA GLY A 322 -17.84 15.44 -5.32
C GLY A 322 -16.32 15.68 -5.22
N GLY A 323 -15.59 14.88 -4.43
CA GLY A 323 -14.15 15.04 -4.28
C GLY A 323 -13.43 13.81 -3.71
N SER A 324 -12.22 13.54 -4.21
CA SER A 324 -11.33 12.53 -3.64
C SER A 324 -10.40 13.17 -2.61
N LYS A 325 -10.30 12.57 -1.41
CA LYS A 325 -9.27 12.96 -0.43
C LYS A 325 -7.88 12.75 -1.02
N ARG A 326 -7.03 13.77 -1.08
CA ARG A 326 -5.61 13.58 -1.47
C ARG A 326 -4.78 13.20 -0.25
N ILE A 327 -3.80 12.33 -0.43
CA ILE A 327 -2.81 12.05 0.61
C ILE A 327 -1.80 13.20 0.59
N GLY A 328 -1.86 14.10 1.57
CA GLY A 328 -1.01 15.30 1.60
C GLY A 328 0.47 15.03 1.88
N GLY A 329 0.80 13.91 2.52
CA GLY A 329 2.17 13.54 2.86
C GLY A 329 2.26 12.52 3.97
N THR A 330 3.48 12.08 4.26
CA THR A 330 3.74 11.04 5.26
C THR A 330 4.93 11.44 6.15
N PRO A 331 4.81 11.33 7.49
CA PRO A 331 5.95 11.42 8.39
C PRO A 331 6.98 10.35 8.03
N THR A 332 8.22 10.79 7.87
CA THR A 332 9.28 9.98 7.28
C THR A 332 10.54 10.18 8.10
N VAL A 333 11.13 9.11 8.61
CA VAL A 333 12.45 9.18 9.25
C VAL A 333 13.49 9.39 8.16
N ILE A 334 14.23 10.49 8.25
CA ILE A 334 15.29 10.85 7.32
C ILE A 334 16.64 10.86 8.03
N THR A 335 17.66 10.47 7.28
CA THR A 335 19.07 10.54 7.67
C THR A 335 19.63 11.87 7.18
N LYS A 336 20.22 12.63 8.09
CA LYS A 336 20.92 13.89 7.79
C LYS A 336 22.39 13.78 8.14
N ALA A 337 23.21 14.54 7.41
CA ALA A 337 24.63 14.65 7.68
C ALA A 337 25.06 16.13 7.77
N SER A 338 25.99 16.40 8.67
CA SER A 338 26.74 17.66 8.72
C SER A 338 28.22 17.33 8.90
N GLY A 339 29.10 18.06 8.23
CA GLY A 339 30.52 17.71 8.25
C GLY A 339 31.37 18.50 7.28
N GLU A 340 32.51 17.92 6.96
CA GLU A 340 33.48 18.44 6.01
C GLU A 340 33.80 17.38 4.95
N LEU A 341 33.73 17.79 3.68
CA LEU A 341 34.10 17.00 2.52
C LEU A 341 35.41 17.56 1.95
N LYS A 342 36.42 16.70 1.82
CA LYS A 342 37.69 17.05 1.18
C LYS A 342 37.77 16.33 -0.16
N ILE A 343 37.96 17.09 -1.24
CA ILE A 343 38.12 16.57 -2.59
C ILE A 343 39.58 16.75 -2.97
N PHE A 344 40.21 15.69 -3.44
CA PHE A 344 41.58 15.67 -3.92
C PHE A 344 41.57 15.43 -5.42
N ILE A 345 42.32 16.26 -6.15
CA ILE A 345 42.42 16.21 -7.61
C ILE A 345 43.90 16.14 -7.96
N ASP A 346 44.32 15.02 -8.54
CA ASP A 346 45.69 14.78 -8.99
C ASP A 346 45.92 15.44 -10.36
N ILE A 347 46.34 16.70 -10.32
CA ILE A 347 46.63 17.53 -11.49
C ILE A 347 47.84 18.41 -11.18
N SER A 348 48.55 18.83 -12.23
CA SER A 348 49.70 19.75 -12.10
C SER A 348 49.31 21.06 -11.42
N GLU A 349 50.28 21.70 -10.77
CA GLU A 349 50.07 23.00 -10.10
C GLU A 349 49.49 24.06 -11.05
N GLU A 350 49.91 24.08 -12.31
CA GLU A 350 49.36 24.97 -13.33
C GLU A 350 47.87 24.73 -13.58
N ARG A 351 47.45 23.46 -13.76
CA ARG A 351 46.04 23.11 -13.93
C ARG A 351 45.23 23.38 -12.66
N ALA A 352 45.84 23.25 -11.49
CA ALA A 352 45.20 23.57 -10.21
C ALA A 352 44.89 25.06 -10.10
N LYS A 353 45.83 25.94 -10.49
CA LYS A 353 45.63 27.40 -10.53
C LYS A 353 44.57 27.82 -11.55
N ASP A 354 44.55 27.20 -12.74
CA ASP A 354 43.50 27.45 -13.74
C ASP A 354 42.11 27.07 -13.20
N LEU A 355 41.98 25.89 -12.55
CA LEU A 355 40.72 25.48 -11.94
C LEU A 355 40.29 26.41 -10.79
N GLU A 356 41.23 26.83 -9.93
CA GLU A 356 40.94 27.82 -8.88
C GLU A 356 40.40 29.12 -9.46
N GLN A 357 41.05 29.66 -10.51
CA GLN A 357 40.59 30.88 -11.17
C GLN A 357 39.19 30.72 -11.76
N LYS A 358 38.89 29.59 -12.43
CA LYS A 358 37.54 29.32 -12.94
C LYS A 358 36.47 29.29 -11.85
N ILE A 359 36.79 28.75 -10.68
CA ILE A 359 35.87 28.74 -9.54
C ILE A 359 35.63 30.16 -9.02
N LEU A 360 36.69 30.97 -8.92
CA LEU A 360 36.59 32.37 -8.50
C LEU A 360 35.78 33.21 -9.49
N ASP A 361 36.02 33.04 -10.79
CA ASP A 361 35.31 33.74 -11.86
C ASP A 361 33.82 33.36 -11.90
N ALA A 362 33.50 32.09 -11.64
CA ALA A 362 32.11 31.62 -11.57
C ALA A 362 31.33 32.17 -10.37
N GLY A 363 32.02 32.60 -9.30
CA GLY A 363 31.42 33.31 -8.17
C GLY A 363 30.40 32.48 -7.36
N VAL A 364 30.54 31.16 -7.32
CA VAL A 364 29.58 30.27 -6.65
C VAL A 364 29.85 30.22 -5.14
N SER A 365 28.98 30.85 -4.35
CA SER A 365 29.20 31.05 -2.92
C SER A 365 28.60 29.97 -2.02
N SER A 366 27.38 29.52 -2.29
CA SER A 366 26.68 28.49 -1.50
C SER A 366 25.81 27.59 -2.38
N PHE A 367 25.71 26.33 -2.01
CA PHE A 367 24.98 25.31 -2.77
C PHE A 367 24.50 24.17 -1.87
N TYR A 368 23.71 23.25 -2.43
CA TYR A 368 23.32 22.02 -1.75
C TYR A 368 24.31 20.90 -2.09
N LEU A 369 24.67 20.09 -1.10
CA LEU A 369 25.45 18.86 -1.31
C LEU A 369 24.49 17.66 -1.30
N GLY A 370 24.23 17.11 -2.48
CA GLY A 370 23.21 16.07 -2.67
C GLY A 370 21.79 16.65 -2.66
N LYS A 371 21.09 16.57 -1.52
CA LYS A 371 19.69 17.02 -1.38
C LYS A 371 19.50 17.91 -0.16
N LYS A 372 18.99 19.13 -0.38
CA LYS A 372 18.77 20.16 0.67
C LYS A 372 20.04 20.39 1.52
N GLY A 373 19.92 21.17 2.60
CA GLY A 373 21.04 21.54 3.46
C GLY A 373 21.74 22.82 3.01
N LEU A 374 22.96 23.04 3.47
CA LEU A 374 23.80 24.16 3.06
C LEU A 374 25.24 23.65 2.95
N ALA A 375 25.92 23.96 1.85
CA ALA A 375 27.33 23.66 1.64
C ALA A 375 28.04 24.88 1.02
N TYR A 376 29.32 25.05 1.36
CA TYR A 376 30.16 26.11 0.85
C TYR A 376 31.63 25.71 0.89
N VAL A 377 32.42 26.26 -0.01
CA VAL A 377 33.87 26.04 -0.07
C VAL A 377 34.54 26.83 1.06
N THR A 378 35.35 26.17 1.87
CA THR A 378 36.11 26.81 2.95
C THR A 378 37.55 27.07 2.59
N LYS A 379 38.14 26.20 1.75
CA LYS A 379 39.55 26.29 1.37
C LYS A 379 39.79 25.63 0.01
N ILE A 380 40.67 26.26 -0.78
CA ILE A 380 41.26 25.69 -1.99
C ILE A 380 42.78 25.69 -1.77
N ASP A 381 43.45 24.57 -2.08
CA ASP A 381 44.90 24.41 -1.99
C ASP A 381 45.42 23.89 -3.34
N THR A 382 46.20 24.71 -4.04
CA THR A 382 46.69 24.41 -5.39
C THR A 382 48.07 23.74 -5.41
N ARG A 383 48.73 23.64 -4.25
CA ARG A 383 50.05 23.00 -4.13
C ARG A 383 49.96 21.49 -4.37
N GLU A 384 51.06 20.91 -4.87
CA GLU A 384 51.20 19.45 -4.96
C GLU A 384 51.16 18.85 -3.54
N ASN A 385 50.34 17.83 -3.35
CA ASN A 385 50.32 17.09 -2.08
C ASN A 385 51.65 16.34 -1.99
N SER A 386 52.52 16.78 -1.09
CA SER A 386 53.84 16.17 -0.81
C SER A 386 53.71 14.81 -0.14
#